data_AF-A0A3B3T621-F1
#
_entry.id   AF-A0A3B3T621-F1
#
_cell.length_a   1.000
_cell.length_b   1.000
_cell.length_c   1.000
_cell.angle_alpha   90.00
_cell.angle_beta   90.00
_cell.angle_gamma   90.00
#
_symmetry.space_group_name_H-M   'P 1'
#
loop_
_entity.id
_entity.type
_entity.pdbx_description
1 polymer ?
#
loop_
_entity_poly.entity_id
_entity_poly.type
_entity_poly.pdbx_seq_one_letter_code
_entity_poly.pdbx_strand_id
1 'polypeptide(L)'
;MASSQWLSIATLSVMLCGGVHTFMPFKFYQSQISHVDITEMAILRKTAEVCRDLAQKEGRPFSLTIDSRLSAYAVQAACSSGSDPSLRSSNKFEDAIVEIYKSNWRVDIGSHLKDPEYHFDDETFVEGRNLITQGRTIVKKSVTLESFSSARETLGKICHTLQDFYSHSNWIELKNQAPFSTLIKPDVPFTNLADKNTPTCTDCIDDDCKNNILPEILRAKKLTSGYFGVFFFSGKKPTGKFLKILNTSIKN
;
A
#
# COMPACT_ATOMS: atom_id res chain seq x y z
N MET A 1 59.45 -5.27 -28.39
CA MET A 1 58.42 -6.06 -27.68
C MET A 1 58.03 -5.29 -26.43
N ALA A 2 56.94 -4.53 -26.54
CA ALA A 2 55.75 -4.60 -25.66
C ALA A 2 56.07 -4.28 -24.19
N SER A 3 55.98 -3.01 -23.76
CA SER A 3 54.77 -2.29 -23.30
C SER A 3 54.25 -2.73 -21.92
N SER A 4 53.97 -1.73 -21.08
CA SER A 4 53.19 -1.75 -19.83
C SER A 4 53.94 -1.79 -18.47
N GLN A 5 54.79 -0.80 -18.22
CA GLN A 5 54.59 -0.01 -16.99
C GLN A 5 53.27 0.77 -17.16
N TRP A 6 52.60 1.15 -16.06
CA TRP A 6 51.25 1.76 -16.00
C TRP A 6 50.08 0.77 -15.80
N LEU A 7 50.05 0.01 -14.71
CA LEU A 7 48.78 -0.59 -14.23
C LEU A 7 48.70 -0.85 -12.71
N SER A 8 49.57 -0.24 -11.90
CA SER A 8 49.50 -0.40 -10.43
C SER A 8 49.43 0.92 -9.64
N ILE A 9 49.16 2.05 -10.32
CA ILE A 9 48.82 3.34 -9.66
C ILE A 9 47.40 3.81 -10.05
N ALA A 10 46.62 2.98 -10.75
CA ALA A 10 45.19 3.24 -11.03
C ALA A 10 44.23 2.52 -10.07
N THR A 11 44.72 1.96 -8.96
CA THR A 11 43.89 1.36 -7.90
C THR A 11 43.68 2.28 -6.69
N LEU A 12 44.22 3.51 -6.74
CA LEU A 12 44.03 4.55 -5.71
C LEU A 12 43.17 5.74 -6.17
N SER A 13 42.32 5.56 -7.20
CA SER A 13 41.33 6.59 -7.61
C SER A 13 39.93 6.05 -7.92
N VAL A 14 39.65 4.77 -7.64
CA VAL A 14 38.27 4.23 -7.68
C VAL A 14 37.54 4.41 -6.34
N MET A 15 38.14 5.13 -5.38
CA MET A 15 37.47 5.59 -4.15
C MET A 15 36.75 6.95 -4.30
N LEU A 16 36.57 7.50 -5.51
CA LEU A 16 35.97 8.84 -5.68
C LEU A 16 34.80 8.95 -6.68
N CYS A 17 34.31 7.84 -7.25
CA CYS A 17 33.08 7.85 -8.07
C CYS A 17 32.15 6.65 -7.79
N GLY A 18 32.15 6.13 -6.57
CA GLY A 18 31.08 5.25 -6.10
C GLY A 18 29.88 6.10 -5.72
N GLY A 19 28.96 6.29 -6.68
CA GLY A 19 27.85 7.21 -6.62
C GLY A 19 27.21 7.30 -5.25
N VAL A 20 27.03 8.53 -4.79
CA VAL A 20 25.93 8.94 -3.91
C VAL A 20 24.75 8.04 -4.25
N HIS A 21 24.31 7.20 -3.32
CA HIS A 21 23.01 6.55 -3.42
C HIS A 21 21.97 7.66 -3.29
N THR A 22 21.84 8.44 -4.37
CA THR A 22 20.74 9.34 -4.57
C THR A 22 19.50 8.47 -4.50
N PHE A 23 18.65 8.81 -3.53
CA PHE A 23 17.25 8.45 -3.49
C PHE A 23 16.74 8.29 -4.91
N MET A 24 16.54 7.05 -5.36
CA MET A 24 15.72 6.82 -6.55
C MET A 24 14.31 7.21 -6.11
N PRO A 25 13.74 8.31 -6.60
CA PRO A 25 12.32 8.48 -6.46
C PRO A 25 11.74 7.44 -7.42
N PHE A 26 11.20 6.35 -6.88
CA PHE A 26 10.29 5.48 -7.61
C PHE A 26 8.98 6.24 -7.87
N LYS A 27 9.07 7.39 -8.55
CA LYS A 27 7.95 8.12 -9.11
C LYS A 27 8.02 7.89 -10.60
N PHE A 28 7.60 6.70 -11.01
CA PHE A 28 7.22 6.51 -12.40
C PHE A 28 6.09 7.49 -12.70
N TYR A 29 6.24 8.22 -13.81
CA TYR A 29 5.22 9.09 -14.36
C TYR A 29 3.90 8.33 -14.51
N GLN A 30 2.96 8.52 -13.59
CA GLN A 30 1.54 8.28 -13.82
C GLN A 30 0.77 9.43 -13.18
N SER A 31 -0.27 9.91 -13.86
CA SER A 31 -1.20 10.94 -13.40
C SER A 31 -2.11 10.47 -12.24
N GLN A 32 -1.76 9.37 -11.56
CA GLN A 32 -2.55 8.73 -10.50
C GLN A 32 -1.67 8.46 -9.27
N ILE A 33 -2.25 8.63 -8.08
CA ILE A 33 -1.60 8.42 -6.79
C ILE A 33 -1.46 6.90 -6.56
N SER A 34 -0.25 6.41 -6.26
CA SER A 34 0.02 4.99 -6.03
C SER A 34 -0.34 4.52 -4.60
N HIS A 35 -0.41 3.20 -4.39
CA HIS A 35 -0.55 2.61 -3.04
C HIS A 35 0.59 3.01 -2.09
N VAL A 36 1.79 3.19 -2.64
CA VAL A 36 2.97 3.72 -1.92
C VAL A 36 2.74 5.16 -1.48
N ASP A 37 2.31 6.04 -2.39
CA ASP A 37 2.03 7.45 -2.08
C ASP A 37 0.92 7.60 -1.03
N ILE A 38 -0.19 6.85 -1.18
CA ILE A 38 -1.29 6.84 -0.21
C ILE A 38 -0.79 6.40 1.17
N THR A 39 0.06 5.37 1.21
CA THR A 39 0.62 4.84 2.47
C THR A 39 1.51 5.88 3.15
N GLU A 40 2.42 6.51 2.42
CA GLU A 40 3.29 7.57 2.95
C GLU A 40 2.48 8.74 3.49
N MET A 41 1.53 9.25 2.69
CA MET A 41 0.63 10.34 3.10
C MET A 41 -0.14 9.99 4.37
N ALA A 42 -0.67 8.77 4.47
CA ALA A 42 -1.43 8.32 5.64
C ALA A 42 -0.55 8.23 6.90
N ILE A 43 0.67 7.72 6.79
CA ILE A 43 1.61 7.61 7.91
C ILE A 43 2.00 9.00 8.42
N LEU A 44 2.37 9.91 7.52
CA LEU A 44 2.75 11.28 7.88
C LEU A 44 1.60 12.01 8.57
N ARG A 45 0.40 11.94 7.98
CA ARG A 45 -0.81 12.56 8.54
C ARG A 45 -1.13 11.99 9.92
N LYS A 46 -1.15 10.67 10.06
CA LYS A 46 -1.51 10.02 11.33
C LYS A 46 -0.48 10.28 12.41
N THR A 47 0.81 10.29 12.06
CA THR A 47 1.89 10.63 13.00
C THR A 47 1.75 12.08 13.48
N ALA A 48 1.49 13.03 12.58
CA ALA A 48 1.25 14.42 12.93
C ALA A 48 0.04 14.59 13.86
N GLU A 49 -1.06 13.89 13.60
CA GLU A 49 -2.24 13.89 14.48
C GLU A 49 -1.89 13.36 15.89
N VAL A 50 -1.18 12.24 15.98
CA VAL A 50 -0.74 11.68 17.27
C VAL A 50 0.16 12.66 18.01
N CYS A 51 1.12 13.28 17.32
CA CYS A 51 2.02 14.26 17.93
C CYS A 51 1.30 15.52 18.41
N ARG A 52 0.26 15.98 17.70
CA ARG A 52 -0.63 17.06 18.14
C ARG A 52 -1.40 16.65 19.39
N ASP A 53 -1.99 15.46 19.40
CA ASP A 53 -2.82 15.01 20.52
C ASP A 53 -1.97 14.79 21.79
N LEU A 54 -0.72 14.32 21.64
CA LEU A 54 0.26 14.26 22.74
C LEU A 54 0.65 15.66 23.22
N ALA A 55 0.88 16.59 22.29
CA ALA A 55 1.24 17.97 22.61
C ALA A 55 0.20 18.63 23.51
N GLN A 56 -1.07 18.49 23.12
CA GLN A 56 -2.20 19.03 23.85
C GLN A 56 -2.30 18.44 25.26
N LYS A 57 -2.08 17.12 25.42
CA LYS A 57 -2.08 16.46 26.72
C LYS A 57 -0.96 16.94 27.64
N GLU A 58 0.19 17.28 27.07
CA GLU A 58 1.36 17.81 27.79
C GLU A 58 1.30 19.33 28.01
N GLY A 59 0.28 20.01 27.48
CA GLY A 59 0.17 21.48 27.54
C GLY A 59 1.20 22.21 26.67
N ARG A 60 1.87 21.53 25.74
CA ARG A 60 2.83 22.15 24.81
C ARG A 60 2.14 22.64 23.54
N PRO A 61 2.58 23.76 22.94
CA PRO A 61 2.05 24.21 21.66
C PRO A 61 2.42 23.24 20.53
N PHE A 62 1.52 23.08 19.57
CA PHE A 62 1.75 22.31 18.34
C PHE A 62 1.40 23.17 17.13
N SER A 63 2.39 23.44 16.29
CA SER A 63 2.25 24.27 15.10
C SER A 63 2.70 23.52 13.86
N LEU A 64 1.79 22.73 13.30
CA LEU A 64 1.93 22.09 11.98
C LEU A 64 0.54 21.96 11.36
N THR A 65 0.38 22.50 10.15
CA THR A 65 -0.82 22.27 9.35
C THR A 65 -0.83 20.85 8.83
N ILE A 66 -1.85 20.07 9.20
CA ILE A 66 -1.98 18.66 8.82
C ILE A 66 -2.78 18.58 7.52
N ASP A 67 -2.07 18.53 6.38
CA ASP A 67 -2.65 18.38 5.04
C ASP A 67 -1.95 17.27 4.23
N SER A 68 -2.19 17.19 2.92
CA SER A 68 -1.58 16.19 2.03
C SER A 68 -0.13 16.46 1.63
N ARG A 69 0.45 17.61 2.02
CA ARG A 69 1.78 18.08 1.61
C ARG A 69 2.83 17.94 2.73
N LEU A 70 2.53 17.13 3.74
CA LEU A 70 3.45 16.86 4.85
C LEU A 70 4.74 16.20 4.33
N SER A 71 5.86 16.49 5.01
CA SER A 71 7.13 15.80 4.83
C SER A 71 7.56 15.12 6.12
N ALA A 72 8.38 14.07 6.02
CA ALA A 72 8.94 13.39 7.19
C ALA A 72 9.67 14.37 8.12
N TYR A 73 10.42 15.31 7.55
CA TYR A 73 11.09 16.37 8.31
C TYR A 73 10.11 17.27 9.07
N ALA A 74 9.07 17.79 8.41
CA ALA A 74 8.11 18.69 9.04
C ALA A 74 7.36 18.00 10.20
N VAL A 75 6.96 16.74 9.99
CA VAL A 75 6.31 15.94 11.03
C VAL A 75 7.28 15.68 12.19
N GLN A 76 8.52 15.24 11.93
CA GLN A 76 9.52 15.01 12.97
C GLN A 76 9.80 16.29 13.78
N ALA A 77 9.95 17.43 13.10
CA ALA A 77 10.21 18.72 13.75
C ALA A 77 9.05 19.15 14.66
N ALA A 78 7.80 18.91 14.26
CA ALA A 78 6.62 19.22 15.06
C ALA A 78 6.43 18.24 16.24
N CYS A 79 6.80 16.97 16.06
CA CYS A 79 6.76 15.95 17.11
C CYS A 79 7.82 16.20 18.21
N SER A 80 8.97 16.79 17.86
CA SER A 80 10.08 17.05 18.78
C SER A 80 10.16 18.51 19.24
N SER A 81 9.02 19.21 19.36
CA SER A 81 8.96 20.60 19.81
C SER A 81 9.44 20.72 21.27
N GLY A 82 10.73 21.02 21.47
CA GLY A 82 11.39 21.07 22.77
C GLY A 82 12.83 20.54 22.75
N SER A 83 13.19 19.75 21.74
CA SER A 83 14.57 19.32 21.49
C SER A 83 15.36 20.40 20.75
N ASP A 84 16.67 20.50 20.99
CA ASP A 84 17.57 21.38 20.24
C ASP A 84 17.42 21.14 18.72
N PRO A 85 17.07 22.16 17.91
CA PRO A 85 16.95 22.04 16.46
C PRO A 85 18.19 21.45 15.77
N SER A 86 19.39 21.69 16.30
CA SER A 86 20.65 21.17 15.74
C SER A 86 20.81 19.66 15.92
N LEU A 87 20.06 19.07 16.85
CA LEU A 87 20.05 17.63 17.13
C LEU A 87 18.87 16.90 16.45
N ARG A 88 18.01 17.62 15.71
CA ARG A 88 16.83 17.03 15.05
C ARG A 88 17.23 16.40 13.71
N SER A 89 17.30 15.07 13.68
CA SER A 89 17.40 14.28 12.45
C SER A 89 16.07 13.58 12.16
N SER A 90 15.61 13.65 10.91
CA SER A 90 14.45 12.88 10.43
C SER A 90 14.83 11.53 9.83
N ASN A 91 16.13 11.21 9.71
CA ASN A 91 16.60 10.05 8.94
C ASN A 91 15.98 8.74 9.43
N LYS A 92 15.93 8.51 10.75
CA LYS A 92 15.33 7.28 11.31
C LYS A 92 13.81 7.21 11.12
N PHE A 93 13.15 8.36 11.12
CA PHE A 93 11.71 8.42 10.85
C PHE A 93 11.42 8.18 9.37
N GLU A 94 12.24 8.75 8.48
CA GLU A 94 12.19 8.50 7.05
C GLU A 94 12.49 7.03 6.72
N ASP A 95 13.55 6.45 7.27
CA ASP A 95 13.88 5.01 7.14
C ASP A 95 12.69 4.13 7.55
N ALA A 96 12.01 4.48 8.66
CA ALA A 96 10.83 3.76 9.13
C ALA A 96 9.65 3.86 8.15
N ILE A 97 9.39 5.03 7.57
CA ILE A 97 8.36 5.21 6.53
C ILE A 97 8.71 4.37 5.30
N VAL A 98 9.98 4.40 4.90
CA VAL A 98 10.52 3.65 3.76
C VAL A 98 10.34 2.15 3.93
N GLU A 99 10.59 1.60 5.12
CA GLU A 99 10.35 0.18 5.40
C GLU A 99 8.88 -0.20 5.18
N ILE A 100 7.94 0.64 5.62
CA ILE A 100 6.50 0.36 5.50
C ILE A 100 6.06 0.37 4.04
N TYR A 101 6.34 1.43 3.29
CA TYR A 101 5.87 1.49 1.90
C TYR A 101 6.63 0.51 0.99
N LYS A 102 7.90 0.18 1.28
CA LYS A 102 8.60 -0.90 0.54
C LYS A 102 7.93 -2.24 0.79
N SER A 103 7.50 -2.51 2.01
CA SER A 103 6.76 -3.74 2.32
C SER A 103 5.37 -3.76 1.68
N ASN A 104 4.73 -2.60 1.53
CA ASN A 104 3.49 -2.45 0.76
C ASN A 104 3.71 -2.83 -0.70
N TRP A 105 4.66 -2.16 -1.38
CA TRP A 105 4.99 -2.41 -2.77
C TRP A 105 5.44 -3.85 -3.05
N ARG A 106 6.16 -4.47 -2.10
CA ARG A 106 6.64 -5.85 -2.24
C ARG A 106 5.53 -6.89 -2.36
N VAL A 107 4.28 -6.57 -2.01
CA VAL A 107 3.17 -7.51 -2.22
C VAL A 107 2.97 -7.76 -3.72
N ASP A 108 3.06 -6.73 -4.56
CA ASP A 108 2.89 -6.81 -6.03
C ASP A 108 4.07 -7.44 -6.80
N ILE A 109 5.23 -7.60 -6.17
CA ILE A 109 6.45 -8.06 -6.87
C ILE A 109 7.16 -9.21 -6.15
N GLY A 110 6.68 -9.58 -4.97
CA GLY A 110 7.31 -10.54 -4.08
C GLY A 110 6.62 -11.89 -4.07
N SER A 111 6.71 -12.57 -2.93
CA SER A 111 6.11 -13.90 -2.74
C SER A 111 4.59 -13.91 -2.83
N HIS A 112 3.93 -12.77 -2.61
CA HIS A 112 2.47 -12.65 -2.54
C HIS A 112 1.81 -12.20 -3.84
N LEU A 113 2.59 -12.00 -4.91
CA LEU A 113 2.12 -11.52 -6.21
C LEU A 113 0.95 -12.35 -6.80
N LYS A 114 0.89 -13.64 -6.45
CA LYS A 114 -0.11 -14.57 -6.98
C LYS A 114 -1.07 -15.08 -5.91
N ASP A 115 -1.02 -14.51 -4.70
CA ASP A 115 -1.84 -14.92 -3.57
C ASP A 115 -3.10 -14.04 -3.55
N PRO A 116 -4.25 -14.52 -4.08
CA PRO A 116 -5.43 -13.68 -4.29
C PRO A 116 -5.92 -12.97 -3.03
N GLU A 117 -5.75 -13.59 -1.86
CA GLU A 117 -6.15 -13.04 -0.57
C GLU A 117 -5.39 -11.75 -0.21
N TYR A 118 -4.16 -11.57 -0.67
CA TYR A 118 -3.40 -10.35 -0.45
C TYR A 118 -3.89 -9.18 -1.31
N HIS A 119 -4.60 -9.50 -2.39
CA HIS A 119 -5.04 -8.57 -3.42
C HIS A 119 -6.57 -8.40 -3.47
N PHE A 120 -7.31 -9.11 -2.61
CA PHE A 120 -8.77 -9.25 -2.68
C PHE A 120 -9.27 -9.77 -4.04
N ASP A 121 -8.42 -10.47 -4.78
CA ASP A 121 -8.77 -11.06 -6.07
C ASP A 121 -9.55 -12.38 -5.85
N ASP A 122 -10.14 -12.91 -6.92
CA ASP A 122 -10.80 -14.24 -6.95
C ASP A 122 -11.91 -14.45 -5.90
N GLU A 123 -12.57 -13.37 -5.46
CA GLU A 123 -13.61 -13.35 -4.42
C GLU A 123 -13.11 -13.76 -3.01
N THR A 124 -11.80 -13.67 -2.74
CA THR A 124 -11.15 -14.05 -1.47
C THR A 124 -11.34 -13.03 -0.32
N PHE A 125 -12.55 -12.49 -0.18
CA PHE A 125 -12.87 -11.43 0.78
C PHE A 125 -12.67 -11.83 2.24
N VAL A 126 -12.98 -13.09 2.58
CA VAL A 126 -12.86 -13.59 3.96
C VAL A 126 -11.39 -13.70 4.33
N GLU A 127 -10.58 -14.27 3.44
CA GLU A 127 -9.15 -14.46 3.59
C GLU A 127 -8.41 -13.12 3.64
N GLY A 128 -8.72 -12.18 2.73
CA GLY A 128 -8.15 -10.83 2.76
C GLY A 128 -8.47 -10.06 4.05
N ARG A 129 -9.71 -10.15 4.54
CA ARG A 129 -10.07 -9.60 5.86
C ARG A 129 -9.30 -10.28 7.00
N ASN A 130 -9.10 -11.59 6.92
CA ASN A 130 -8.35 -12.34 7.91
C ASN A 130 -6.89 -11.86 7.95
N LEU A 131 -6.26 -11.59 6.80
CA LEU A 131 -4.91 -11.00 6.73
C LEU A 131 -4.85 -9.63 7.41
N ILE A 132 -5.82 -8.74 7.12
CA ILE A 132 -5.87 -7.40 7.74
C ILE A 132 -6.02 -7.49 9.26
N THR A 133 -6.96 -8.31 9.74
CA THR A 133 -7.29 -8.39 11.18
C THR A 133 -6.21 -9.11 11.99
N GLN A 134 -5.61 -10.19 11.45
CA GLN A 134 -4.47 -10.86 12.06
C GLN A 134 -3.22 -9.99 12.00
N GLY A 135 -2.93 -9.36 10.87
CA GLY A 135 -1.80 -8.46 10.73
C GLY A 135 -1.88 -7.27 11.68
N ARG A 136 -3.07 -6.68 11.90
CA ARG A 136 -3.27 -5.66 12.95
C ARG A 136 -2.90 -6.17 14.35
N THR A 137 -3.23 -7.42 14.67
CA THR A 137 -2.87 -8.05 15.94
C THR A 137 -1.35 -8.27 16.05
N ILE A 138 -0.72 -8.70 14.97
CA ILE A 138 0.74 -8.85 14.87
C ILE A 138 1.43 -7.51 15.04
N VAL A 139 1.00 -6.45 14.34
CA VAL A 139 1.57 -5.09 14.49
C VAL A 139 1.54 -4.65 15.94
N LYS A 140 0.39 -4.79 16.62
CA LYS A 140 0.28 -4.43 18.04
C LYS A 140 1.25 -5.22 18.92
N LYS A 141 1.31 -6.55 18.74
CA LYS A 141 2.20 -7.42 19.49
C LYS A 141 3.67 -7.09 19.23
N SER A 142 4.05 -6.87 17.97
CA SER A 142 5.41 -6.50 17.57
C SER A 142 5.83 -5.16 18.18
N VAL A 143 4.93 -4.16 18.25
CA VAL A 143 5.21 -2.90 18.94
C VAL A 143 5.42 -3.12 20.45
N THR A 144 4.59 -3.93 21.11
CA THR A 144 4.75 -4.27 22.53
C THR A 144 6.07 -5.00 22.82
N LEU A 145 6.54 -5.83 21.89
CA LEU A 145 7.81 -6.55 21.99
C LEU A 145 9.01 -5.77 21.44
N GLU A 146 8.83 -4.49 21.10
CA GLU A 146 9.86 -3.61 20.49
C GLU A 146 10.45 -4.16 19.17
N SER A 147 9.74 -5.08 18.53
CA SER A 147 10.06 -5.63 17.21
C SER A 147 9.55 -4.68 16.11
N PHE A 148 10.10 -3.47 16.07
CA PHE A 148 9.58 -2.39 15.23
C PHE A 148 9.72 -2.67 13.73
N SER A 149 10.76 -3.38 13.30
CA SER A 149 10.91 -3.76 11.89
C SER A 149 9.79 -4.72 11.44
N SER A 150 9.50 -5.76 12.23
CA SER A 150 8.39 -6.66 11.94
C SER A 150 7.02 -5.96 12.00
N ALA A 151 6.86 -5.00 12.91
CA ALA A 151 5.65 -4.17 12.96
C ALA A 151 5.47 -3.36 11.67
N ARG A 152 6.53 -2.73 11.16
CA ARG A 152 6.51 -1.92 9.93
C ARG A 152 6.30 -2.77 8.68
N GLU A 153 6.95 -3.91 8.58
CA GLU A 153 6.75 -4.87 7.50
C GLU A 153 5.29 -5.33 7.45
N THR A 154 4.75 -5.80 8.59
CA THR A 154 3.35 -6.25 8.68
C THR A 154 2.37 -5.12 8.37
N LEU A 155 2.64 -3.92 8.86
CA LEU A 155 1.81 -2.74 8.57
C LEU A 155 1.79 -2.43 7.07
N GLY A 156 2.93 -2.50 6.38
CA GLY A 156 3.01 -2.30 4.94
C GLY A 156 2.16 -3.30 4.17
N LYS A 157 2.27 -4.59 4.51
CA LYS A 157 1.48 -5.67 3.87
C LYS A 157 -0.03 -5.48 4.06
N ILE A 158 -0.50 -5.23 5.28
CA ILE A 158 -1.94 -5.02 5.50
C ILE A 158 -2.47 -3.72 4.89
N CYS A 159 -1.64 -2.67 4.79
CA CYS A 159 -2.02 -1.45 4.08
C CYS A 159 -2.24 -1.74 2.59
N HIS A 160 -1.33 -2.51 1.96
CA HIS A 160 -1.49 -2.93 0.58
C HIS A 160 -2.79 -3.70 0.38
N THR A 161 -3.00 -4.77 1.16
CA THR A 161 -4.22 -5.58 1.07
C THR A 161 -5.50 -4.76 1.28
N LEU A 162 -5.49 -3.79 2.19
CA LEU A 162 -6.62 -2.88 2.37
C LEU A 162 -6.85 -1.96 1.17
N GLN A 163 -5.80 -1.44 0.55
CA GLN A 163 -5.90 -0.58 -0.63
C GLN A 163 -6.43 -1.38 -1.83
N ASP A 164 -5.92 -2.61 -2.00
CA ASP A 164 -6.33 -3.55 -3.03
C ASP A 164 -7.81 -3.91 -2.96
N PHE A 165 -8.41 -3.98 -1.76
CA PHE A 165 -9.86 -4.10 -1.64
C PHE A 165 -10.60 -2.99 -2.42
N TYR A 166 -10.17 -1.74 -2.29
CA TYR A 166 -10.86 -0.60 -2.91
C TYR A 166 -10.56 -0.45 -4.39
N SER A 167 -9.44 -0.98 -4.89
CA SER A 167 -9.09 -0.97 -6.31
C SER A 167 -9.60 -2.21 -7.06
N HIS A 168 -9.79 -3.34 -6.38
CA HIS A 168 -10.11 -4.63 -7.02
C HIS A 168 -11.52 -5.14 -6.72
N SER A 169 -12.26 -4.48 -5.83
CA SER A 169 -13.69 -4.77 -5.62
C SER A 169 -14.59 -3.72 -6.25
N ASN A 170 -15.87 -4.06 -6.38
CA ASN A 170 -16.90 -3.12 -6.83
C ASN A 170 -17.42 -2.15 -5.74
N TRP A 171 -16.67 -1.93 -4.65
CA TRP A 171 -17.14 -1.15 -3.49
C TRP A 171 -17.61 0.26 -3.88
N ILE A 172 -16.88 0.91 -4.78
CA ILE A 172 -17.16 2.28 -5.25
C ILE A 172 -18.33 2.28 -6.25
N GLU A 173 -18.41 1.29 -7.12
CA GLU A 173 -19.48 1.10 -8.11
C GLU A 173 -20.83 0.85 -7.43
N LEU A 174 -20.82 0.22 -6.25
CA LEU A 174 -21.98 0.09 -5.36
C LEU A 174 -22.45 1.42 -4.74
N LYS A 175 -21.77 2.53 -5.04
CA LYS A 175 -22.01 3.90 -4.54
C LYS A 175 -21.78 4.05 -3.03
N ASN A 176 -20.97 3.18 -2.44
CA ASN A 176 -20.55 3.36 -1.06
C ASN A 176 -19.54 4.51 -0.95
N GLN A 177 -19.77 5.41 0.00
CA GLN A 177 -18.87 6.54 0.26
C GLN A 177 -18.09 6.37 1.57
N ALA A 178 -18.60 5.54 2.49
CA ALA A 178 -17.92 5.24 3.74
C ALA A 178 -16.92 4.09 3.57
N PRO A 179 -15.84 4.06 4.37
CA PRO A 179 -14.98 2.89 4.46
C PRO A 179 -15.74 1.64 4.90
N PHE A 180 -15.41 0.48 4.34
CA PHE A 180 -16.08 -0.76 4.69
C PHE A 180 -15.63 -1.30 6.04
N SER A 181 -16.39 -1.00 7.09
CA SER A 181 -15.99 -1.33 8.48
C SER A 181 -15.84 -2.83 8.75
N THR A 182 -16.44 -3.70 7.93
CA THR A 182 -16.33 -5.16 8.07
C THR A 182 -14.89 -5.65 7.83
N LEU A 183 -14.08 -4.93 7.04
CA LEU A 183 -12.68 -5.31 6.77
C LEU A 183 -11.80 -5.34 8.03
N ILE A 184 -12.20 -4.63 9.09
CA ILE A 184 -11.46 -4.54 10.35
C ILE A 184 -12.18 -5.24 11.51
N LYS A 185 -13.26 -5.97 11.24
CA LYS A 185 -14.09 -6.68 12.23
C LYS A 185 -14.19 -8.17 11.87
N PRO A 186 -13.37 -9.04 12.47
CA PRO A 186 -13.34 -10.46 12.13
C PRO A 186 -14.67 -11.17 12.43
N ASP A 187 -15.40 -10.69 13.43
CA ASP A 187 -16.63 -11.33 13.93
C ASP A 187 -17.89 -10.96 13.13
N VAL A 188 -17.80 -10.00 12.20
CA VAL A 188 -18.95 -9.55 11.39
C VAL A 188 -18.93 -10.28 10.05
N PRO A 189 -19.87 -11.20 9.77
CA PRO A 189 -19.85 -11.96 8.51
C PRO A 189 -20.10 -11.06 7.29
N PHE A 190 -19.56 -11.45 6.14
CA PHE A 190 -19.98 -10.88 4.87
C PHE A 190 -21.35 -11.46 4.50
N THR A 191 -22.31 -10.60 4.15
CA THR A 191 -23.71 -11.01 3.91
C THR A 191 -24.14 -10.88 2.45
N ASN A 192 -23.31 -10.26 1.61
CA ASN A 192 -23.67 -9.85 0.26
C ASN A 192 -22.60 -10.20 -0.79
N LEU A 193 -21.80 -11.25 -0.59
CA LEU A 193 -20.80 -11.65 -1.59
C LEU A 193 -21.46 -12.26 -2.84
N ALA A 194 -20.87 -12.00 -4.00
CA ALA A 194 -21.18 -12.72 -5.22
C ALA A 194 -20.42 -14.04 -5.24
N ASP A 195 -21.14 -15.15 -5.38
CA ASP A 195 -20.48 -16.44 -5.51
C ASP A 195 -19.66 -16.53 -6.80
N LYS A 196 -18.70 -17.45 -6.83
CA LYS A 196 -17.82 -17.71 -7.98
C LYS A 196 -18.57 -17.89 -9.30
N ASN A 197 -19.74 -18.51 -9.27
CA ASN A 197 -20.54 -18.81 -10.46
C ASN A 197 -21.61 -17.75 -10.76
N THR A 198 -21.74 -16.72 -9.93
CA THR A 198 -22.64 -15.59 -10.21
C THR A 198 -21.96 -14.71 -11.25
N PRO A 199 -22.52 -14.53 -12.47
CA PRO A 199 -22.04 -13.52 -13.40
C PRO A 199 -22.16 -12.14 -12.76
N THR A 200 -21.10 -11.35 -12.83
CA THR A 200 -21.07 -10.01 -12.22
C THR A 200 -20.84 -8.88 -13.19
N CYS A 201 -20.36 -9.18 -14.40
CA CYS A 201 -20.10 -8.18 -15.42
C CYS A 201 -20.36 -8.68 -16.84
N THR A 202 -20.54 -7.71 -17.73
CA THR A 202 -20.32 -7.90 -19.16
C THR A 202 -18.84 -7.72 -19.49
N ASP A 203 -18.43 -8.17 -20.67
CA ASP A 203 -17.09 -7.87 -21.18
C ASP A 203 -16.96 -6.35 -21.41
N CYS A 204 -15.74 -5.83 -21.23
CA CYS A 204 -15.45 -4.43 -21.53
C CYS A 204 -15.49 -4.17 -23.03
N ILE A 205 -15.81 -2.94 -23.43
CA ILE A 205 -15.75 -2.52 -24.83
C ILE A 205 -14.38 -1.87 -25.04
N ASP A 206 -13.54 -2.51 -25.85
CA ASP A 206 -12.12 -2.17 -26.00
C ASP A 206 -11.41 -2.17 -24.62
N ASP A 207 -10.82 -1.03 -24.25
CA ASP A 207 -10.15 -0.77 -22.97
C ASP A 207 -11.05 -0.01 -21.96
N ASP A 208 -12.31 0.29 -22.29
CA ASP A 208 -13.23 0.99 -21.38
C ASP A 208 -14.13 0.00 -20.64
N CYS A 209 -13.86 -0.14 -19.34
CA CYS A 209 -14.63 -0.97 -18.42
C CYS A 209 -15.63 -0.17 -17.59
N LYS A 210 -15.96 1.08 -17.93
CA LYS A 210 -17.00 1.84 -17.22
C LYS A 210 -18.35 1.16 -17.36
N ASN A 211 -19.07 1.08 -16.24
CA ASN A 211 -20.44 0.55 -16.16
C ASN A 211 -20.59 -0.89 -16.69
N ASN A 212 -19.53 -1.69 -16.65
CA ASN A 212 -19.56 -3.10 -17.06
C ASN A 212 -20.17 -4.03 -16.00
N ILE A 213 -20.37 -3.56 -14.76
CA ILE A 213 -21.03 -4.33 -13.70
C ILE A 213 -22.51 -4.48 -14.03
N LEU A 214 -23.01 -5.72 -13.95
CA LEU A 214 -24.39 -6.05 -14.27
C LEU A 214 -25.37 -5.28 -13.35
N PRO A 215 -26.46 -4.70 -13.89
CA PRO A 215 -27.43 -3.93 -13.10
C PRO A 215 -28.04 -4.71 -11.92
N GLU A 216 -28.21 -6.02 -12.05
CA GLU A 216 -28.70 -6.91 -11.01
C GLU A 216 -27.74 -7.03 -9.83
N ILE A 217 -26.42 -7.00 -10.05
CA ILE A 217 -25.41 -6.99 -8.98
C ILE A 217 -25.48 -5.68 -8.21
N LEU A 218 -25.56 -4.56 -8.94
CA LEU A 218 -25.69 -3.23 -8.34
C LEU A 218 -27.00 -3.08 -7.55
N ARG A 219 -28.11 -3.61 -8.07
CA ARG A 219 -29.42 -3.60 -7.42
C ARG A 219 -29.47 -4.49 -6.18
N ALA A 220 -28.91 -5.69 -6.26
CA ALA A 220 -28.79 -6.61 -5.14
C ALA A 220 -27.70 -6.22 -4.14
N LYS A 221 -26.94 -5.15 -4.43
CA LYS A 221 -25.78 -4.70 -3.64
C LYS A 221 -24.77 -5.83 -3.38
N LYS A 222 -24.57 -6.71 -4.38
CA LYS A 222 -23.60 -7.80 -4.27
C LYS A 222 -22.17 -7.27 -4.42
N LEU A 223 -21.31 -7.62 -3.47
CA LEU A 223 -19.89 -7.35 -3.47
C LEU A 223 -19.17 -8.43 -4.30
N THR A 224 -18.29 -8.02 -5.20
CA THR A 224 -17.51 -8.89 -6.08
C THR A 224 -16.13 -8.30 -6.32
N SER A 225 -15.16 -9.12 -6.70
CA SER A 225 -13.82 -8.67 -7.07
C SER A 225 -13.32 -9.19 -8.42
N GLY A 226 -12.23 -8.58 -8.88
CA GLY A 226 -11.50 -9.03 -10.06
C GLY A 226 -10.82 -10.36 -9.86
N TYR A 227 -10.62 -11.10 -10.95
CA TYR A 227 -9.84 -12.33 -10.95
C TYR A 227 -8.45 -12.07 -11.48
N PHE A 228 -7.44 -12.64 -10.81
CA PHE A 228 -6.05 -12.41 -11.17
C PHE A 228 -5.67 -13.18 -12.44
N GLY A 229 -5.10 -12.47 -13.43
CA GLY A 229 -4.55 -13.04 -14.65
C GLY A 229 -3.16 -12.49 -14.96
N VAL A 230 -2.18 -13.38 -15.12
CA VAL A 230 -0.88 -13.01 -15.71
C VAL A 230 -0.94 -13.37 -17.20
N PHE A 231 -0.44 -12.50 -18.08
CA PHE A 231 -0.43 -12.53 -19.56
C PHE A 231 -0.45 -13.89 -20.33
N PHE A 232 -0.19 -15.05 -19.72
CA PHE A 232 -0.26 -16.39 -20.33
C PHE A 232 -0.93 -17.47 -19.46
N PHE A 233 -1.34 -17.12 -18.24
CA PHE A 233 -2.03 -17.98 -17.29
C PHE A 233 -3.22 -17.20 -16.76
N SER A 234 -4.36 -17.32 -17.45
CA SER A 234 -5.61 -17.05 -16.76
C SER A 234 -5.70 -18.10 -15.63
N GLY A 235 -5.58 -17.65 -14.38
CA GLY A 235 -6.31 -18.34 -13.32
C GLY A 235 -7.74 -18.52 -13.81
N LYS A 236 -8.39 -19.65 -13.50
CA LYS A 236 -9.69 -20.06 -14.07
C LYS A 236 -10.79 -19.02 -13.81
N LYS A 237 -10.76 -17.88 -14.51
CA LYS A 237 -11.74 -16.82 -14.44
C LYS A 237 -13.07 -17.42 -14.86
N PRO A 238 -14.07 -17.47 -13.97
CA PRO A 238 -15.38 -17.94 -14.34
C PRO A 238 -16.00 -17.02 -15.41
N THR A 239 -16.88 -17.58 -16.24
CA THR A 239 -17.66 -16.80 -17.20
C THR A 239 -18.44 -15.71 -16.46
N GLY A 240 -18.38 -14.48 -16.97
CA GLY A 240 -19.06 -13.32 -16.38
C GLY A 240 -18.36 -12.68 -15.17
N LYS A 241 -17.11 -13.04 -14.87
CA LYS A 241 -16.26 -12.36 -13.86
C LYS A 241 -15.24 -11.43 -14.50
N PHE A 242 -14.75 -10.42 -13.77
CA PHE A 242 -13.73 -9.50 -14.28
C PHE A 242 -12.35 -10.17 -14.32
N LEU A 243 -11.54 -9.86 -15.33
CA LEU A 243 -10.11 -10.21 -15.36
C LEU A 243 -9.31 -8.97 -14.99
N LYS A 244 -8.22 -9.17 -14.25
CA LYS A 244 -7.28 -8.12 -13.89
C LYS A 244 -5.86 -8.54 -14.30
N ILE A 245 -5.24 -7.70 -15.11
CA ILE A 245 -3.80 -7.72 -15.38
C ILE A 245 -3.09 -6.68 -14.51
N LEU A 246 -1.96 -7.07 -13.93
CA LEU A 246 -1.12 -6.25 -13.04
C LEU A 246 -0.85 -4.83 -13.57
N ASN A 247 -0.80 -3.86 -12.64
CA ASN A 247 -0.33 -2.47 -12.82
C ASN A 247 -1.18 -1.47 -13.62
N THR A 248 -2.50 -1.69 -13.76
CA THR A 248 -3.40 -0.64 -14.26
C THR A 248 -4.77 -0.71 -13.60
N SER A 249 -5.36 0.46 -13.35
CA SER A 249 -6.81 0.62 -13.27
C SER A 249 -7.46 -0.25 -14.36
N ILE A 250 -8.30 -1.20 -13.94
CA ILE A 250 -9.15 -2.10 -14.73
C ILE A 250 -8.64 -2.33 -16.17
N LYS A 251 -7.84 -3.36 -16.38
CA LYS A 251 -7.54 -3.88 -17.72
C LYS A 251 -7.64 -5.41 -17.75
N ASN A 252 -8.36 -5.88 -18.77
CA ASN A 252 -8.60 -7.28 -19.13
C ASN A 252 -7.32 -8.10 -19.15
#